data_AF-A0A7S2P8H0-F1
#
_entry.id   AF-A0A7S2P8H0-F1
#
_cell.length_a   1.000
_cell.length_b   1.000
_cell.length_c   1.000
_cell.angle_alpha   90.00
_cell.angle_beta   90.00
_cell.angle_gamma   90.00
#
_symmetry.space_group_name_H-M   'P 1'
#
loop_
_entity.id
_entity.type
_entity.pdbx_description
1 polymer ?
#
loop_
_entity_poly.entity_id
_entity_poly.type
_entity_poly.pdbx_seq_one_letter_code
_entity_poly.pdbx_strand_id
1 'polypeptide(L)'
;MVLPSSPRLQLAAKRLLTSPASSLLPSSLILDGHDTTNLSAQLQAKGYAPTSQQLISQEATIIMKDRMDKLFRGEFETGIYPDEWHWREGISMPHAAREICNSWKSDRSIAAIVLNEKIGRFISKVMGWESVRIAQDDL
;
A
#
# COMPACT_ATOMS: atom_id res chain seq x y z
N MET A 1 -15.36 -15.69 -14.34
CA MET A 1 -15.42 -16.37 -13.03
C MET A 1 -15.15 -15.33 -11.96
N VAL A 2 -16.21 -14.81 -11.34
CA VAL A 2 -16.10 -13.76 -10.31
C VAL A 2 -15.78 -14.47 -9.00
N LEU A 3 -14.58 -14.27 -8.45
CA LEU A 3 -14.26 -14.73 -7.10
C LEU A 3 -15.18 -14.00 -6.11
N PRO A 4 -15.83 -14.72 -5.17
CA PRO A 4 -16.69 -14.08 -4.20
C PRO A 4 -15.85 -13.19 -3.29
N SER A 5 -16.20 -11.91 -3.22
CA SER A 5 -15.52 -10.96 -2.34
C SER A 5 -15.81 -11.28 -0.88
N SER A 6 -14.79 -11.67 -0.13
CA SER A 6 -14.91 -11.97 1.31
C SER A 6 -15.51 -10.77 2.08
N PRO A 7 -16.69 -10.92 2.71
CA PRO A 7 -17.32 -9.86 3.49
C PRO A 7 -16.46 -9.38 4.66
N ARG A 8 -15.56 -10.24 5.16
CA ARG A 8 -14.66 -9.92 6.27
C ARG A 8 -13.58 -8.91 5.87
N LEU A 9 -13.02 -9.03 4.66
CA LEU A 9 -12.03 -8.08 4.14
C LEU A 9 -12.63 -6.69 3.93
N GLN A 10 -13.85 -6.62 3.38
CA GLN A 10 -14.55 -5.35 3.17
C GLN A 10 -14.92 -4.66 4.50
N LEU A 11 -15.34 -5.44 5.51
CA LEU A 11 -15.69 -4.90 6.82
C LEU A 11 -14.46 -4.41 7.60
N ALA A 12 -13.32 -5.10 7.50
CA ALA A 12 -12.07 -4.68 8.12
C ALA A 12 -11.55 -3.36 7.52
N ALA A 13 -11.54 -3.25 6.19
CA ALA A 13 -11.15 -2.02 5.49
C ALA A 13 -12.06 -0.83 5.89
N LYS A 14 -13.38 -1.06 5.97
CA LYS A 14 -14.35 0.00 6.33
C LYS A 14 -14.21 0.47 7.79
N ARG A 15 -13.80 -0.42 8.71
CA ARG A 15 -13.54 -0.07 10.12
C ARG A 15 -12.23 0.71 10.31
N LEU A 16 -11.21 0.43 9.51
CA LEU A 16 -9.93 1.16 9.57
C LEU A 16 -10.07 2.61 9.07
N LEU A 17 -10.91 2.84 8.06
CA LEU A 17 -11.13 4.14 7.42
C LEU A 17 -12.05 5.10 8.21
N THR A 18 -12.72 4.65 9.29
CA THR A 18 -13.71 5.45 10.05
C THR A 18 -13.18 5.98 11.39
N SER A 19 -11.89 5.75 11.70
CA SER A 19 -11.22 6.26 12.90
C SER A 19 -10.54 7.63 12.62
N PRO A 20 -10.37 8.54 13.61
CA PRO A 20 -9.82 9.89 13.41
C PRO A 20 -8.42 9.95 12.78
N ALA A 21 -7.71 8.81 12.68
CA ALA A 21 -6.43 8.68 11.99
C ALA A 21 -6.52 8.85 10.46
N SER A 22 -7.72 8.92 9.86
CA SER A 22 -7.89 9.18 8.43
C SER A 22 -7.45 10.58 8.00
N SER A 23 -7.10 11.47 8.94
CA SER A 23 -6.65 12.84 8.68
C SER A 23 -5.14 12.98 8.45
N LEU A 24 -4.36 11.90 8.53
CA LEU A 24 -2.90 12.03 8.67
C LEU A 24 -2.14 12.37 7.39
N LEU A 25 -2.72 12.23 6.19
CA LEU A 25 -2.01 12.56 4.96
C LEU A 25 -2.92 13.18 3.87
N PRO A 26 -3.35 14.45 4.02
CA PRO A 26 -4.16 15.13 3.01
C PRO A 26 -3.46 15.24 1.64
N SER A 27 -2.13 15.10 1.61
CA SER A 27 -1.23 15.30 0.46
C SER A 27 -0.21 14.16 0.29
N SER A 28 -0.58 12.91 0.57
CA SER A 28 0.34 11.76 0.41
C SER A 28 0.62 11.37 -1.03
N LEU A 29 -0.32 11.59 -1.94
CA LEU A 29 -0.28 11.04 -3.29
C LEU A 29 -0.17 12.16 -4.33
N ILE A 30 0.76 11.98 -5.26
CA ILE A 30 1.04 12.89 -6.37
C ILE A 30 0.73 12.11 -7.66
N LEU A 31 -0.56 11.89 -7.92
CA LEU A 31 -1.03 11.10 -9.07
C LEU A 31 -1.55 11.97 -10.22
N ASP A 32 -1.91 13.21 -9.92
CA ASP A 32 -2.34 14.17 -10.93
C ASP A 32 -1.14 14.58 -11.79
N GLY A 33 -1.37 14.76 -13.11
CA GLY A 33 -0.32 15.15 -14.05
C GLY A 33 0.49 13.99 -14.65
N HIS A 34 0.31 12.75 -14.18
CA HIS A 34 0.90 11.57 -14.81
C HIS A 34 0.05 11.12 -16.02
N ASP A 35 0.70 11.00 -17.18
CA ASP A 35 0.04 10.55 -18.41
C ASP A 35 -0.22 9.04 -18.37
N THR A 36 -1.42 8.65 -17.95
CA THR A 36 -1.83 7.25 -17.86
C THR A 36 -1.84 6.53 -19.21
N THR A 37 -2.05 7.25 -20.32
CA THR A 37 -2.03 6.66 -21.67
C THR A 37 -0.60 6.28 -22.05
N ASN A 38 0.36 7.17 -21.79
CA ASN A 38 1.78 6.87 -21.99
C ASN A 38 2.26 5.73 -21.09
N LEU A 39 1.88 5.74 -19.80
CA LEU A 39 2.22 4.67 -18.86
C LEU A 39 1.66 3.31 -19.32
N SER A 40 0.40 3.28 -19.79
CA SER A 40 -0.22 2.08 -20.34
C SER A 40 0.55 1.55 -21.55
N ALA A 41 0.90 2.42 -22.50
CA ALA A 41 1.67 2.04 -23.68
C ALA A 41 3.07 1.50 -23.32
N GLN A 42 3.75 2.13 -22.36
CA GLN A 42 5.05 1.65 -21.87
C GLN A 42 4.93 0.28 -21.20
N LEU A 43 3.91 0.09 -20.35
CA LEU A 43 3.67 -1.18 -19.67
C LEU A 43 3.41 -2.31 -20.67
N GLN A 44 2.59 -2.06 -21.69
CA GLN A 44 2.30 -3.05 -22.73
C GLN A 44 3.55 -3.40 -23.57
N ALA A 45 4.38 -2.40 -23.89
CA ALA A 45 5.56 -2.60 -24.71
C ALA A 45 6.74 -3.23 -23.96
N LYS A 46 6.91 -2.93 -22.67
CA LYS A 46 8.12 -3.25 -21.90
C LYS A 46 7.89 -4.17 -20.71
N GLY A 47 6.65 -4.36 -20.28
CA GLY A 47 6.31 -5.02 -19.01
C GLY A 47 6.50 -4.15 -17.77
N TYR A 48 6.91 -2.88 -17.91
CA TYR A 48 7.01 -1.90 -16.83
C TYR A 48 6.82 -0.47 -17.34
N ALA A 49 6.43 0.46 -16.46
CA ALA A 49 6.19 1.87 -16.80
C ALA A 49 6.73 2.81 -15.71
N PRO A 50 7.93 3.41 -15.89
CA PRO A 50 8.49 4.34 -14.93
C PRO A 50 7.80 5.70 -15.01
N THR A 51 7.67 6.38 -13.87
CA THR A 51 7.19 7.76 -13.80
C THR A 51 8.36 8.74 -13.73
N SER A 52 8.23 9.90 -14.36
CA SER A 52 9.24 10.98 -14.31
C SER A 52 9.13 11.85 -13.05
N GLN A 53 8.00 11.75 -12.35
CA GLN A 53 7.73 12.44 -11.09
C GLN A 53 7.41 11.43 -9.99
N GLN A 54 7.50 11.87 -8.74
CA GLN A 54 7.12 11.04 -7.59
C GLN A 54 5.61 10.76 -7.62
N LEU A 55 5.23 9.56 -7.15
CA LEU A 55 3.82 9.17 -6.94
C LEU A 55 3.37 9.39 -5.49
N ILE A 56 4.33 9.41 -4.57
CA ILE A 56 4.14 9.58 -3.13
C ILE A 56 4.91 10.83 -2.71
N SER A 57 4.34 11.68 -1.86
CA SER A 57 5.03 12.88 -1.39
C SER A 57 6.20 12.54 -0.47
N GLN A 58 7.15 13.47 -0.37
CA GLN A 58 8.31 13.31 0.50
C GLN A 58 7.91 13.16 1.98
N GLU A 59 6.91 13.91 2.43
CA GLU A 59 6.35 13.80 3.79
C GLU A 59 5.79 12.41 4.05
N ALA A 60 4.95 11.89 3.15
CA ALA A 60 4.43 10.54 3.26
C ALA A 60 5.56 9.50 3.24
N THR A 61 6.59 9.67 2.41
CA THR A 61 7.75 8.77 2.37
C THR A 61 8.49 8.72 3.70
N ILE A 62 8.69 9.87 4.36
CA ILE A 62 9.34 9.94 5.68
C ILE A 62 8.51 9.19 6.73
N ILE A 63 7.19 9.41 6.73
CA ILE A 63 6.27 8.74 7.65
C ILE A 63 6.30 7.22 7.41
N MET A 64 6.14 6.79 6.16
CA MET A 64 6.14 5.36 5.79
C MET A 64 7.43 4.67 6.25
N LYS A 65 8.59 5.32 6.09
CA LYS A 65 9.87 4.78 6.54
C LYS A 65 9.90 4.56 8.07
N ASP A 66 9.44 5.53 8.86
CA ASP A 66 9.31 5.37 10.32
C ASP A 66 8.35 4.22 10.70
N ARG A 67 7.23 4.08 9.97
CA ARG A 67 6.27 3.00 10.20
C ARG A 67 6.87 1.62 9.87
N MET A 68 7.61 1.50 8.77
CA MET A 68 8.30 0.26 8.40
C MET A 68 9.26 -0.19 9.51
N ASP A 69 10.06 0.73 10.06
CA ASP A 69 10.99 0.41 11.15
C ASP A 69 10.27 -0.10 12.41
N LYS A 70 9.12 0.48 12.74
CA LYS A 70 8.26 0.04 13.86
C LYS A 70 7.66 -1.34 13.61
N LEU A 71 7.12 -1.57 12.41
CA LEU A 71 6.53 -2.84 12.02
C LEU A 71 7.52 -4.01 12.12
N PHE A 72 8.76 -3.83 11.67
CA PHE A 72 9.79 -4.88 11.78
C PHE A 72 10.26 -5.16 13.21
N ARG A 73 10.01 -4.26 14.16
CA ARG A 73 10.20 -4.50 15.60
C ARG A 73 8.97 -5.14 16.27
N GLY A 74 7.90 -5.40 15.51
CA GLY A 74 6.65 -5.96 16.02
C GLY A 74 5.72 -4.93 16.67
N GLU A 75 5.94 -3.63 16.44
CA GLU A 75 5.09 -2.55 16.96
C GLU A 75 3.87 -2.33 16.05
N PHE A 76 2.83 -3.17 16.19
CA PHE A 76 1.61 -3.09 15.40
C PHE A 76 0.58 -2.13 16.00
N GLU A 77 0.41 -0.94 15.40
CA GLU A 77 -0.46 0.13 15.90
C GLU A 77 -1.93 -0.26 16.03
N THR A 78 -2.41 -1.16 15.19
CA THR A 78 -3.79 -1.66 15.25
C THR A 78 -3.98 -2.80 16.26
N GLY A 79 -2.90 -3.38 16.77
CA GLY A 79 -2.90 -4.64 17.52
C GLY A 79 -3.19 -5.89 16.66
N ILE A 80 -3.33 -5.74 15.34
CA ILE A 80 -3.52 -6.84 14.40
C ILE A 80 -2.15 -7.24 13.83
N TYR A 81 -1.88 -8.53 13.77
CA TYR A 81 -0.68 -9.07 13.13
C TYR A 81 -0.82 -9.04 11.60
N PRO A 82 0.30 -8.82 10.87
CA PRO A 82 0.31 -9.03 9.43
C PRO A 82 0.12 -10.52 9.10
N ASP A 83 -0.16 -10.83 7.84
CA ASP A 83 -0.37 -12.23 7.43
C ASP A 83 0.94 -13.02 7.49
N GLU A 84 2.04 -12.38 7.08
CA GLU A 84 3.39 -12.93 7.17
C GLU A 84 4.36 -11.89 7.72
N TRP A 85 5.37 -12.36 8.46
CA TRP A 85 6.40 -11.52 9.06
C TRP A 85 7.71 -12.31 9.13
N HIS A 86 8.49 -12.21 8.05
CA HIS A 86 9.74 -12.95 7.85
C HIS A 86 10.95 -12.06 8.15
N TRP A 87 11.15 -11.75 9.42
CA TRP A 87 12.41 -11.28 10.04
C TRP A 87 12.09 -10.83 11.46
N ARG A 88 12.89 -11.19 12.47
CA ARG A 88 12.67 -10.75 13.85
C ARG A 88 13.96 -10.23 14.46
N GLU A 89 13.86 -9.05 15.08
CA GLU A 89 14.98 -8.45 15.80
C GLU A 89 15.49 -9.39 16.89
N GLY A 90 16.81 -9.57 16.96
CA GLY A 90 17.46 -10.49 17.90
C GLY A 90 17.37 -11.98 17.57
N ILE A 91 16.64 -12.37 16.50
CA ILE A 91 16.50 -13.78 16.08
C ILE A 91 17.06 -13.97 14.66
N SER A 92 16.64 -13.14 13.71
CA SER A 92 17.04 -13.24 12.32
C SER A 92 18.41 -12.61 12.07
N MET A 93 19.06 -12.99 10.96
CA MET A 93 20.34 -12.36 10.56
C MET A 93 20.14 -10.85 10.36
N PRO A 94 21.02 -9.98 10.91
CA PRO A 94 20.82 -8.53 10.89
C PRO A 94 20.69 -7.91 9.49
N HIS A 95 21.35 -8.53 8.50
CA HIS A 95 21.42 -8.05 7.11
C HIS A 95 20.60 -8.90 6.14
N ALA A 96 19.79 -9.85 6.63
CA ALA A 96 18.85 -10.54 5.77
C ALA A 96 17.81 -9.56 5.24
N ALA A 97 17.34 -9.81 4.02
CA ALA A 97 16.13 -9.19 3.53
C ALA A 97 15.00 -9.45 4.53
N ARG A 98 14.18 -8.43 4.75
CA ARG A 98 13.04 -8.47 5.66
C ARG A 98 11.77 -8.41 4.83
N GLU A 99 10.71 -9.06 5.29
CA GLU A 99 9.44 -9.10 4.58
C GLU A 99 8.26 -9.07 5.56
N ILE A 100 7.26 -8.27 5.25
CA ILE A 100 5.94 -8.30 5.90
C ILE A 100 4.84 -8.29 4.83
N CYS A 101 3.98 -9.32 4.84
CA CYS A 101 2.82 -9.40 3.94
C CYS A 101 1.56 -8.84 4.61
N ASN A 102 0.82 -8.00 3.88
CA ASN A 102 -0.45 -7.40 4.31
C ASN A 102 -0.32 -6.47 5.54
N SER A 103 0.74 -5.67 5.57
CA SER A 103 1.02 -4.72 6.65
C SER A 103 -0.05 -3.62 6.80
N TRP A 104 -0.87 -3.37 5.76
CA TRP A 104 -2.04 -2.47 5.84
C TRP A 104 -3.03 -2.88 6.95
N LYS A 105 -3.04 -4.15 7.37
CA LYS A 105 -3.88 -4.62 8.48
C LYS A 105 -3.33 -4.16 9.84
N SER A 106 -2.02 -4.01 9.93
CA SER A 106 -1.27 -3.81 11.16
C SER A 106 -1.07 -2.33 11.50
N ASP A 107 -1.14 -1.45 10.50
CA ASP A 107 -0.82 -0.03 10.62
C ASP A 107 -1.75 0.87 9.78
N ARG A 108 -2.41 1.84 10.42
CA ARG A 108 -3.36 2.74 9.76
C ARG A 108 -2.70 3.73 8.79
N SER A 109 -1.45 4.12 9.01
CA SER A 109 -0.72 5.01 8.10
C SER A 109 -0.35 4.27 6.82
N ILE A 110 0.11 3.02 6.93
CA ILE A 110 0.31 2.16 5.75
C ILE A 110 -1.04 1.94 5.02
N ALA A 111 -2.09 1.61 5.77
CA ALA A 111 -3.43 1.39 5.22
C ALA A 111 -3.97 2.61 4.44
N ALA A 112 -3.70 3.83 4.94
CA ALA A 112 -4.14 5.07 4.30
C ALA A 112 -3.52 5.28 2.91
N ILE A 113 -2.36 4.68 2.63
CA ILE A 113 -1.74 4.66 1.31
C ILE A 113 -2.23 3.46 0.51
N VAL A 114 -2.04 2.24 1.01
CA VAL A 114 -2.32 0.99 0.28
C VAL A 114 -3.78 0.89 -0.15
N LEU A 115 -4.71 1.32 0.70
CA LEU A 115 -6.16 1.25 0.44
C LEU A 115 -6.72 2.53 -0.17
N ASN A 116 -5.87 3.48 -0.60
CA ASN A 116 -6.32 4.75 -1.11
C ASN A 116 -7.03 4.60 -2.47
N GLU A 117 -8.27 5.07 -2.57
CA GLU A 117 -9.04 4.95 -3.80
C GLU A 117 -8.39 5.66 -5.01
N LYS A 118 -7.58 6.70 -4.77
CA LYS A 118 -6.91 7.43 -5.86
C LYS A 118 -5.87 6.54 -6.54
N ILE A 119 -5.14 5.72 -5.78
CA ILE A 119 -4.23 4.69 -6.35
C ILE A 119 -5.04 3.70 -7.18
N GLY A 120 -6.16 3.24 -6.66
CA GLY A 120 -7.03 2.31 -7.37
C GLY A 120 -7.51 2.86 -8.73
N ARG A 121 -8.02 4.10 -8.75
CA ARG A 121 -8.45 4.78 -9.98
C ARG A 121 -7.30 5.06 -10.95
N PHE A 122 -6.11 5.34 -10.42
CA PHE A 122 -4.92 5.56 -11.25
C PHE A 122 -4.50 4.25 -11.94
N ILE A 123 -4.39 3.15 -11.18
CA ILE A 123 -4.04 1.83 -11.72
C ILE A 123 -5.12 1.35 -12.71
N SER A 124 -6.41 1.52 -12.41
CA SER A 124 -7.47 1.10 -13.32
C SER A 124 -7.36 1.79 -14.69
N LYS A 125 -6.99 3.08 -14.71
CA LYS A 125 -6.73 3.83 -15.95
C LYS A 125 -5.50 3.31 -16.70
N VAL A 126 -4.37 3.10 -16.01
CA VAL A 126 -3.15 2.57 -16.63
C VAL A 126 -3.37 1.18 -17.22
N MET A 127 -4.12 0.33 -16.52
CA MET A 127 -4.38 -1.05 -16.94
C MET A 127 -5.52 -1.19 -17.95
N GLY A 128 -6.36 -0.16 -18.14
CA GLY A 128 -7.59 -0.25 -18.92
C GLY A 128 -8.63 -1.18 -18.29
N TRP A 129 -8.64 -1.32 -16.97
CA TRP A 129 -9.58 -2.16 -16.23
C TRP A 129 -10.75 -1.37 -15.69
N GLU A 130 -11.93 -2.01 -15.59
CA GLU A 130 -13.14 -1.39 -15.04
C GLU A 130 -12.99 -1.05 -13.55
N SER A 131 -12.34 -1.94 -12.79
CA SER A 131 -12.08 -1.74 -11.36
C SER A 131 -10.86 -2.51 -10.90
N VAL A 132 -10.33 -2.13 -9.74
CA VAL A 132 -9.23 -2.82 -9.07
C VAL A 132 -9.54 -3.04 -7.59
N ARG A 133 -8.89 -4.04 -7.01
CA ARG A 133 -8.88 -4.29 -5.57
C ARG A 133 -7.46 -4.65 -5.16
N ILE A 134 -7.09 -4.30 -3.93
CA ILE A 134 -5.83 -4.75 -3.36
C ILE A 134 -5.79 -6.27 -3.31
N ALA A 135 -4.68 -6.85 -3.76
CA ALA A 135 -4.38 -8.27 -3.56
C ALA A 135 -3.52 -8.45 -2.30
N GLN A 136 -2.38 -7.76 -2.24
CA GLN A 136 -1.43 -7.76 -1.13
C GLN A 136 -0.61 -6.47 -1.16
N ASP A 137 -0.19 -5.98 0.01
CA ASP A 137 1.01 -5.14 0.12
C ASP A 137 2.15 -5.95 0.72
N ASP A 138 3.37 -5.56 0.36
CA ASP A 138 4.61 -6.24 0.74
C ASP A 138 5.66 -5.18 1.09
N LEU A 139 6.21 -5.28 2.30
CA LEU A 139 7.18 -4.32 2.86
C LEU A 139 8.56 -4.95 3.03
#